data_AF-A0A381W8D6-F1
#
_entry.id   AF-A0A381W8D6-F1
#
_cell.length_a   1.000
_cell.length_b   1.000
_cell.length_c   1.000
_cell.angle_alpha   90.00
_cell.angle_beta   90.00
_cell.angle_gamma   90.00
#
_symmetry.space_group_name_H-M   'P 1'
#
loop_
_entity.id
_entity.type
_entity.pdbx_description
1 polymer ?
#
loop_
_entity_poly.entity_id
_entity_poly.type
_entity_poly.pdbx_seq_one_letter_code
_entity_poly.pdbx_strand_id
1 'polypeptide(L)'
;MEFVGEHLKKSRLKKKIDLKSVAEELNIQLDLLKRIENNDFSDHLNLVYLIGHIRAYAKFLGLNENEVVKQFKDQNLIDKEDLIEELPRPLERSNFYFATKTFSVFSILLISFSFYFLFIKTNDIYPNYSILPNLPESLESEIEEIEIQSTLRNVNKMQSEDSVNEVSSLILRDINLNDDSIVNASSVIA
;
A
#
# COMPACT_ATOMS: atom_id res chain seq x y z
N MET A 1 -6.38 -32.94 51.12
CA MET A 1 -6.12 -32.57 49.71
C MET A 1 -4.90 -33.37 49.30
N GLU A 2 -4.93 -34.09 48.18
CA GLU A 2 -3.76 -34.83 47.70
C GLU A 2 -2.79 -33.88 46.99
N PHE A 3 -1.49 -33.98 47.27
CA PHE A 3 -0.48 -33.19 46.58
C PHE A 3 -0.22 -33.73 45.17
N VAL A 4 0.16 -32.85 44.24
CA VAL A 4 0.45 -33.25 42.86
C VAL A 4 1.55 -34.31 42.78
N GLY A 5 2.60 -34.20 43.60
CA GLY A 5 3.66 -35.21 43.66
C GLY A 5 3.16 -36.61 44.01
N GLU A 6 2.26 -36.70 44.99
CA GLU A 6 1.66 -37.97 45.41
C GLU A 6 0.77 -38.56 44.31
N HIS A 7 0.00 -37.70 43.64
CA HIS A 7 -0.87 -38.11 42.55
C HIS A 7 -0.09 -38.69 41.36
N LEU A 8 1.02 -38.05 40.99
CA LEU A 8 1.95 -38.53 39.96
C LEU A 8 2.56 -39.88 40.36
N LYS A 9 3.03 -40.00 41.60
CA LYS A 9 3.61 -41.23 42.15
C LYS A 9 2.61 -42.39 42.11
N LYS A 10 1.39 -42.18 42.60
CA LYS A 10 0.31 -43.19 42.56
C LYS A 10 0.01 -43.60 41.12
N SER A 11 -0.05 -42.65 40.20
CA SER A 11 -0.33 -42.93 38.78
C SER A 11 0.79 -43.73 38.12
N ARG A 12 2.06 -43.42 38.40
CA ARG A 12 3.21 -44.21 37.94
C ARG A 12 3.17 -45.64 38.48
N LEU A 13 2.94 -45.80 39.78
CA LEU A 13 2.87 -47.11 40.43
C LEU A 13 1.70 -47.96 39.91
N LYS A 14 0.53 -47.35 39.66
CA LYS A 14 -0.62 -48.03 39.03
C LYS A 14 -0.27 -48.59 37.65
N LYS A 15 0.56 -47.88 36.89
CA LYS A 15 1.05 -48.33 35.57
C LYS A 15 2.25 -49.28 35.65
N LYS A 16 2.75 -49.59 36.85
CA LYS A 16 3.94 -50.44 37.10
C LYS A 16 5.20 -49.94 36.38
N ILE A 17 5.35 -48.62 36.25
CA ILE A 17 6.51 -47.99 35.62
C ILE A 17 7.56 -47.67 36.68
N ASP A 18 8.81 -48.02 36.42
CA ASP A 18 9.91 -47.64 37.31
C ASP A 18 10.28 -46.16 37.14
N LEU A 19 10.67 -45.51 38.25
CA LEU A 19 11.01 -44.09 38.23
C LEU A 19 12.24 -43.81 37.36
N LYS A 20 13.19 -44.76 37.28
CA LYS A 20 14.38 -44.62 36.43
C LYS A 20 14.01 -44.61 34.95
N SER A 21 13.07 -45.45 34.54
CA SER A 21 12.57 -45.46 33.16
C SER A 21 11.90 -44.14 32.78
N VAL A 22 11.16 -43.52 33.71
CA VAL A 22 10.60 -42.18 33.48
C VAL A 22 11.70 -41.13 33.32
N ALA A 23 12.73 -41.19 34.19
CA ALA A 23 13.87 -40.28 34.15
C ALA A 23 14.61 -40.36 32.81
N GLU A 24 14.84 -41.58 32.31
CA GLU A 24 15.49 -41.85 31.03
C GLU A 24 14.64 -41.36 29.85
N GLU A 25 13.35 -41.69 29.81
CA GLU A 25 12.44 -41.30 28.72
C GLU A 25 12.27 -39.78 28.61
N LEU A 26 12.09 -39.10 29.75
CA LEU A 26 11.86 -37.66 29.77
C LEU A 26 13.16 -36.84 29.76
N ASN A 27 14.31 -37.51 29.84
CA ASN A 27 15.62 -36.88 30.03
C ASN A 27 15.62 -35.91 31.24
N ILE A 28 15.02 -36.36 32.34
CA ILE A 28 14.91 -35.61 33.60
C ILE A 28 15.79 -36.31 34.64
N GLN A 29 16.54 -35.55 35.43
CA GLN A 29 17.35 -36.12 36.51
C GLN A 29 16.48 -36.92 37.48
N LEU A 30 16.90 -38.16 37.77
CA LEU A 30 16.16 -39.08 38.65
C LEU A 30 15.86 -38.46 40.03
N ASP A 31 16.82 -37.71 40.58
CA ASP A 31 16.67 -37.03 41.86
C ASP A 31 15.55 -35.97 41.83
N LEU A 32 15.44 -35.22 40.73
CA LEU A 32 14.38 -34.24 40.55
C LEU A 32 12.99 -34.89 40.51
N LEU A 33 12.85 -36.03 39.82
CA LEU A 33 11.58 -36.76 39.81
C LEU A 33 11.22 -37.33 41.20
N LYS A 34 12.20 -37.79 41.98
CA LYS A 34 11.98 -38.20 43.38
C LYS A 34 11.50 -37.03 44.23
N ARG A 35 12.15 -35.87 44.10
CA ARG A 35 11.77 -34.62 44.76
C ARG A 35 10.34 -34.22 44.40
N ILE A 36 9.97 -34.28 43.11
CA ILE A 36 8.60 -34.05 42.63
C ILE A 36 7.61 -35.02 43.30
N GLU A 37 7.88 -36.32 43.28
CA GLU A 37 6.97 -37.32 43.87
C GLU A 37 6.79 -37.17 45.39
N ASN A 38 7.77 -36.58 46.07
CA ASN A 38 7.75 -36.36 47.51
C ASN A 38 7.32 -34.93 47.91
N ASN A 39 7.01 -34.06 46.94
CA ASN A 39 6.76 -32.62 47.14
C ASN A 39 7.88 -31.90 47.92
N ASP A 40 9.13 -32.36 47.77
CA ASP A 40 10.30 -31.69 48.31
C ASP A 40 10.82 -30.72 47.25
N PHE A 41 10.45 -29.45 47.42
CA PHE A 41 10.96 -28.36 46.60
C PHE A 41 11.79 -27.46 47.52
N SER A 42 13.07 -27.33 47.20
CA SER A 42 13.93 -26.38 47.91
C SER A 42 13.55 -24.95 47.50
N ASP A 43 13.75 -23.98 48.41
CA ASP A 43 13.42 -22.57 48.15
C ASP A 43 14.16 -21.96 46.94
N HIS A 44 15.28 -22.56 46.54
CA HIS A 44 16.08 -22.13 45.40
C HIS A 44 15.63 -22.73 44.05
N LEU A 45 14.68 -23.67 44.03
CA LEU A 45 14.25 -24.30 42.80
C LEU A 45 13.25 -23.41 42.06
N ASN A 46 13.54 -23.10 40.80
CA ASN A 46 12.67 -22.26 39.98
C ASN A 46 11.33 -22.97 39.70
N LEU A 47 10.22 -22.39 40.18
CA LEU A 47 8.87 -22.93 40.02
C LEU A 47 8.44 -23.10 38.55
N VAL A 48 8.89 -22.21 37.66
CA VAL A 48 8.60 -22.28 36.22
C VAL A 48 9.23 -23.52 35.60
N TYR A 49 10.48 -23.81 35.99
CA TYR A 49 11.19 -25.01 35.57
C TYR A 49 10.46 -26.28 36.04
N LEU A 50 10.00 -26.28 37.30
CA LEU A 50 9.28 -27.40 37.89
C LEU A 50 7.92 -27.66 37.21
N ILE A 51 7.17 -26.60 36.87
CA ILE A 51 5.91 -26.69 36.12
C ILE A 51 6.12 -27.41 34.78
N GLY A 52 7.21 -27.13 34.08
CA GLY A 52 7.55 -27.80 32.82
C GLY A 52 7.72 -29.30 32.98
N HIS A 53 8.48 -29.72 34.00
CA HIS A 53 8.70 -31.13 34.31
C HIS A 53 7.44 -31.86 34.78
N ILE A 54 6.64 -31.22 35.63
CA ILE A 54 5.35 -31.76 36.07
C ILE A 54 4.41 -31.96 34.89
N ARG A 55 4.36 -31.00 33.96
CA ARG A 55 3.57 -31.12 32.73
C ARG A 55 4.04 -32.30 31.86
N ALA A 56 5.34 -32.41 31.62
CA ALA A 56 5.91 -33.50 30.84
C ALA A 56 5.62 -34.87 31.48
N TYR A 57 5.76 -34.95 32.80
CA TYR A 57 5.50 -36.18 33.55
C TYR A 57 4.02 -36.57 33.56
N ALA A 58 3.10 -35.61 33.75
CA ALA A 58 1.66 -35.85 33.65
C ALA A 58 1.29 -36.39 32.26
N LYS A 59 1.83 -35.76 31.20
CA LYS A 59 1.63 -36.20 29.81
C LYS A 59 2.15 -37.61 29.55
N PHE A 60 3.35 -37.94 30.04
CA PHE A 60 3.90 -39.29 29.95
C PHE A 60 3.02 -40.33 30.64
N LEU A 61 2.45 -39.98 31.79
CA LEU A 61 1.50 -40.82 32.51
C LEU A 61 0.10 -40.82 31.89
N GLY A 62 -0.16 -40.08 30.81
CA GLY A 62 -1.47 -39.97 30.17
C GLY A 62 -2.54 -39.35 31.06
N LEU A 63 -2.13 -38.49 32.00
CA LEU A 63 -3.02 -37.67 32.82
C LEU A 63 -3.35 -36.37 32.09
N ASN A 64 -4.40 -35.67 32.52
CA ASN A 64 -4.69 -34.32 32.03
C ASN A 64 -3.63 -33.35 32.56
N GLU A 65 -2.68 -32.98 31.70
CA GLU A 65 -1.55 -32.16 32.08
C GLU A 65 -1.95 -30.74 32.52
N ASN A 66 -3.06 -30.21 32.00
CA ASN A 66 -3.53 -28.88 32.35
C ASN A 66 -4.12 -28.86 33.76
N GLU A 67 -4.87 -29.88 34.12
CA GLU A 67 -5.45 -30.04 35.45
C GLU A 67 -4.36 -30.25 36.51
N VAL A 68 -3.40 -31.13 36.23
CA VAL A 68 -2.27 -31.39 37.14
C VAL A 68 -1.43 -30.14 37.36
N VAL A 69 -1.13 -29.39 36.29
CA VAL A 69 -0.37 -28.13 36.41
C VAL A 69 -1.17 -27.08 37.15
N LYS A 70 -2.48 -26.96 36.90
CA LYS A 70 -3.34 -26.02 37.62
C LYS A 70 -3.32 -26.31 39.13
N GLN A 71 -3.54 -27.57 39.50
CA GLN A 71 -3.48 -28.00 40.90
C GLN A 71 -2.10 -27.73 41.53
N PHE A 72 -1.01 -27.96 40.79
CA PHE A 72 0.33 -27.66 41.28
C PHE A 72 0.52 -26.16 41.56
N LYS A 73 0.01 -25.31 40.67
CA LYS A 73 0.05 -23.86 40.83
C LYS A 73 -0.77 -23.43 42.05
N ASP A 74 -2.00 -23.93 42.16
CA ASP A 74 -2.86 -23.65 43.30
C ASP A 74 -2.21 -24.12 44.63
N GLN A 75 -1.37 -25.16 44.63
CA GLN A 75 -0.68 -25.63 45.84
C GLN A 75 0.57 -24.84 46.22
N ASN A 76 1.24 -24.17 45.27
CA ASN A 76 2.60 -23.63 45.48
C ASN A 76 2.76 -22.14 45.13
N LEU A 77 1.76 -21.51 44.49
CA LEU A 77 1.80 -20.11 44.06
C LEU A 77 0.80 -19.19 44.78
N ILE A 78 -0.11 -19.72 45.61
CA ILE A 78 -1.11 -18.91 46.32
C ILE A 78 -0.45 -17.88 47.26
N ASP A 79 0.74 -18.15 47.80
CA ASP A 79 1.44 -17.22 48.69
C ASP A 79 2.48 -16.32 47.98
N LYS A 80 2.53 -16.34 46.63
CA LYS A 80 3.54 -15.63 45.83
C LYS A 80 2.92 -14.69 44.80
N GLU A 81 2.00 -13.85 45.24
CA GLU A 81 1.37 -12.80 44.41
C GLU A 81 2.41 -11.88 43.75
N ASP A 82 3.57 -11.65 44.38
CA ASP A 82 4.67 -10.84 43.83
C ASP A 82 5.47 -11.51 42.69
N LEU A 83 5.34 -12.83 42.46
CA LEU A 83 6.08 -13.52 41.38
C LEU A 83 5.30 -13.63 40.06
N ILE A 84 3.99 -13.40 40.08
CA ILE A 84 3.14 -13.58 38.89
C ILE A 84 3.15 -12.34 37.99
N GLU A 85 3.46 -11.15 38.55
CA GLU A 85 3.52 -9.90 37.80
C GLU A 85 4.71 -9.84 36.81
N GLU A 86 5.80 -10.57 37.08
CA GLU A 86 6.98 -10.64 36.22
C GLU A 86 7.04 -11.85 35.28
N LEU A 87 6.02 -12.72 35.26
CA LEU A 87 6.05 -13.83 34.31
C LEU A 87 5.83 -13.29 32.89
N PRO A 88 6.84 -13.35 31.98
CA PRO A 88 6.59 -13.06 30.58
C PRO A 88 5.54 -14.06 30.12
N ARG A 89 4.35 -13.55 29.81
CA ARG A 89 3.27 -14.34 29.22
C ARG A 89 3.87 -15.01 27.97
N PRO A 90 3.70 -16.33 27.78
CA PRO A 90 4.18 -16.99 26.57
C PRO A 90 3.59 -16.21 25.39
N LEU A 91 4.47 -15.69 24.52
CA LEU A 91 4.05 -15.06 23.28
C LEU A 91 3.09 -16.04 22.61
N GLU A 92 1.82 -15.65 22.52
CA GLU A 92 0.84 -16.43 21.78
C GLU A 92 1.47 -16.68 20.42
N ARG A 93 1.69 -17.95 20.09
CA ARG A 93 2.19 -18.36 18.77
C ARG A 93 1.05 -18.10 17.80
N SER A 94 0.82 -16.83 17.49
CA SER A 94 -0.05 -16.42 16.41
C SER A 94 0.51 -17.04 15.15
N ASN A 95 -0.38 -17.64 14.35
CA ASN A 95 -0.02 -18.31 13.10
C ASN A 95 0.50 -17.27 12.09
N PHE A 96 1.77 -16.89 12.23
CA PHE A 96 2.48 -15.95 11.36
C PHE A 96 2.72 -16.50 9.94
N TYR A 97 2.24 -17.73 9.67
CA TYR A 97 2.19 -18.34 8.34
C TYR A 97 1.32 -17.55 7.34
N PHE A 98 0.44 -16.65 7.81
CA PHE A 98 -0.34 -15.79 6.93
C PHE A 98 0.48 -14.62 6.36
N ALA A 99 1.44 -14.08 7.13
CA ALA A 99 2.23 -12.91 6.75
C ALA A 99 3.20 -13.19 5.58
N THR A 100 3.75 -14.39 5.51
CA THR A 100 4.67 -14.78 4.42
C THR A 100 3.94 -14.97 3.09
N LYS A 101 2.64 -15.32 3.11
CA LYS A 101 1.82 -15.49 1.91
C LYS A 101 1.28 -14.15 1.37
N THR A 102 0.93 -13.21 2.25
CA THR A 102 0.48 -11.87 1.86
C THR A 102 1.61 -11.02 1.27
N PHE A 103 2.86 -11.23 1.70
CA PHE A 103 4.03 -10.53 1.14
C PHE A 103 4.24 -10.83 -0.35
N SER A 104 4.01 -12.09 -0.77
CA SER A 104 4.13 -12.50 -2.17
C SER A 104 3.11 -11.78 -3.08
N VAL A 105 1.85 -11.71 -2.63
CA VAL A 105 0.78 -11.00 -3.34
C VAL A 105 1.04 -9.49 -3.37
N PHE A 106 1.53 -8.91 -2.26
CA PHE A 106 1.88 -7.50 -2.20
C PHE A 106 3.02 -7.14 -3.16
N SER A 107 4.02 -8.00 -3.30
CA SER A 107 5.12 -7.82 -4.26
C SER A 107 4.61 -7.80 -5.71
N ILE A 108 3.71 -8.72 -6.08
CA ILE A 108 3.06 -8.74 -7.40
C ILE A 108 2.27 -7.44 -7.65
N LEU A 109 1.50 -6.99 -6.66
CA LEU A 109 0.69 -5.77 -6.78
C LEU A 109 1.56 -4.51 -6.88
N LEU A 110 2.68 -4.46 -6.16
CA LEU A 110 3.63 -3.36 -6.20
C LEU A 110 4.27 -3.24 -7.59
N ILE A 111 4.70 -4.37 -8.17
CA ILE A 111 5.27 -4.40 -9.53
C ILE A 111 4.24 -3.95 -10.56
N SER A 112 2.99 -4.45 -10.46
CA SER A 112 1.90 -4.08 -11.36
C SER A 112 1.53 -2.60 -11.25
N PHE A 113 1.46 -2.05 -10.03
CA PHE A 113 1.20 -0.64 -9.79
C PHE A 113 2.33 0.25 -10.32
N SER A 114 3.58 -0.15 -10.10
CA SER A 114 4.74 0.58 -10.59
C SER A 114 4.80 0.60 -12.13
N PHE A 115 4.45 -0.51 -12.78
CA PHE A 115 4.33 -0.59 -14.23
C PHE A 115 3.19 0.29 -14.76
N TYR A 116 2.02 0.22 -14.11
CA TYR A 116 0.88 1.09 -14.42
C TYR A 116 1.26 2.56 -14.28
N PHE A 117 1.93 2.95 -13.21
CA PHE A 117 2.36 4.34 -12.99
C PHE A 117 3.39 4.82 -14.03
N LEU A 118 4.33 3.94 -14.44
CA LEU A 118 5.34 4.28 -15.45
C LEU A 118 4.72 4.44 -16.85
N PHE A 119 3.70 3.64 -17.17
CA PHE A 119 3.04 3.68 -18.49
C PHE A 119 1.84 4.65 -18.57
N ILE A 120 1.18 4.94 -17.46
CA ILE A 120 0.08 5.89 -17.42
C ILE A 120 0.69 7.30 -17.40
N LYS A 121 0.90 7.81 -18.61
CA LYS A 121 1.13 9.22 -18.93
C LYS A 121 2.58 9.73 -18.82
N THR A 122 3.36 9.55 -19.88
CA THR A 122 4.29 10.61 -20.32
C THR A 122 3.46 11.67 -21.04
N ASN A 123 3.20 12.77 -20.34
CA ASN A 123 2.38 13.86 -20.82
C ASN A 123 3.23 14.87 -21.61
N ASP A 124 4.03 14.40 -22.56
CA ASP A 124 4.79 15.28 -23.42
C ASP A 124 3.84 15.84 -24.49
N ILE A 125 3.14 16.91 -24.13
CA ILE A 125 2.24 17.65 -25.03
C ILE A 125 3.03 18.31 -26.18
N TYR A 126 4.36 18.36 -26.08
CA TYR A 126 5.25 18.86 -27.12
C TYR A 126 6.31 17.81 -27.44
N PRO A 127 6.13 17.00 -28.49
CA PRO A 127 7.24 16.24 -29.06
C PRO A 127 8.37 17.22 -29.40
N ASN A 128 9.52 17.06 -28.75
CA ASN A 128 10.71 17.83 -29.03
C ASN A 128 11.28 17.34 -30.37
N TYR A 129 10.76 17.88 -31.48
CA TYR A 129 11.30 17.61 -32.80
C TYR A 129 12.72 18.18 -32.84
N SER A 130 13.69 17.29 -32.99
CA SER A 130 15.11 17.60 -33.17
C SER A 130 15.30 18.71 -34.20
N ILE A 131 16.17 19.66 -33.86
CA ILE A 131 16.74 20.74 -34.68
C ILE A 131 16.46 20.53 -36.17
N LEU A 132 15.49 21.26 -36.70
CA LEU A 132 15.21 21.27 -38.13
C LEU A 132 16.50 21.72 -38.84
N PRO A 133 17.01 20.97 -39.83
CA PRO A 133 18.11 21.46 -40.65
C PRO A 133 17.66 22.77 -41.30
N ASN A 134 18.59 23.73 -41.42
CA ASN A 134 18.31 24.98 -42.12
C ASN A 134 17.71 24.66 -43.49
N LEU A 135 16.64 25.36 -43.85
CA LEU A 135 15.96 25.14 -45.12
C LEU A 135 16.97 25.37 -46.27
N PRO A 136 17.01 24.52 -47.31
CA PRO A 136 17.91 24.73 -48.42
C PRO A 136 17.70 26.13 -49.02
N GLU A 137 18.78 26.86 -49.30
CA GLU A 137 18.74 28.23 -49.83
C GLU A 137 17.86 28.37 -51.07
N SER A 138 17.79 27.32 -51.91
CA SER A 138 16.91 27.29 -53.09
C SER A 138 15.43 27.37 -52.73
N LEU A 139 15.01 26.73 -51.64
CA LEU A 139 13.62 26.73 -51.18
C LEU A 139 13.26 28.07 -50.52
N GLU A 140 14.20 28.70 -49.81
CA GLU A 140 14.00 30.05 -49.27
C GLU A 140 13.78 31.07 -50.41
N SER A 141 14.60 31.02 -51.46
CA SER A 141 14.44 31.91 -52.62
C SER A 141 13.12 31.72 -53.37
N GLU A 142 12.63 30.47 -53.48
CA GLU A 142 11.37 30.16 -54.15
C GLU A 142 10.17 30.65 -53.32
N ILE A 143 10.24 30.54 -51.99
CA ILE A 143 9.21 31.07 -51.07
C ILE A 143 9.17 32.60 -51.14
N GLU A 144 10.32 33.27 -51.15
CA GLU A 144 10.38 34.73 -51.27
C GLU A 144 9.81 35.22 -52.61
N GLU A 145 10.11 34.53 -53.72
CA GLU A 145 9.51 34.84 -55.02
C GLU A 145 7.99 34.68 -55.00
N ILE A 146 7.47 33.60 -54.40
CA ILE A 146 6.03 33.37 -54.27
C ILE A 146 5.38 34.47 -53.41
N GLU A 147 6.04 34.88 -52.32
CA GLU A 147 5.55 35.96 -51.46
C GLU A 147 5.50 37.30 -52.21
N ILE A 148 6.56 37.65 -52.93
CA ILE A 148 6.61 38.85 -53.78
C ILE A 148 5.52 38.79 -54.86
N GLN A 149 5.34 37.66 -55.55
CA GLN A 149 4.27 37.55 -56.54
C GLN A 149 2.87 37.67 -55.91
N SER A 150 2.67 37.13 -54.71
CA SER A 150 1.40 37.23 -54.00
C SER A 150 1.09 38.67 -53.57
N THR A 151 2.10 39.40 -53.07
CA THR A 151 1.95 40.80 -52.66
C THR A 151 1.68 41.68 -53.87
N LEU A 152 2.41 41.50 -54.98
CA LEU A 152 2.15 42.19 -56.25
C LEU A 152 0.74 41.89 -56.77
N ARG A 153 0.29 40.63 -56.70
CA ARG A 153 -1.07 40.24 -57.10
C ARG A 153 -2.13 40.95 -56.23
N ASN A 154 -1.91 41.06 -54.92
CA ASN A 154 -2.83 41.75 -54.01
C ASN A 154 -2.85 43.27 -54.23
N VAL A 155 -1.69 43.89 -54.47
CA VAL A 155 -1.59 45.32 -54.80
C VAL A 155 -2.33 45.63 -56.11
N ASN A 156 -2.13 44.80 -57.14
CA ASN A 156 -2.85 44.96 -58.41
C ASN A 156 -4.36 44.78 -58.24
N LYS A 157 -4.79 43.87 -57.36
CA LYS A 157 -6.20 43.70 -57.03
C LYS A 157 -6.77 44.95 -56.34
N MET A 158 -6.05 45.52 -55.38
CA MET A 158 -6.44 46.79 -54.73
C MET A 158 -6.53 47.94 -55.73
N GLN A 159 -5.55 48.11 -56.62
CA GLN A 159 -5.62 49.13 -57.68
C GLN A 159 -6.78 48.90 -58.66
N SER A 160 -7.13 47.64 -58.96
CA SER A 160 -8.30 47.33 -59.77
C SER A 160 -9.62 47.63 -59.04
N GLU A 161 -9.69 47.44 -57.72
CA GLU A 161 -10.88 47.76 -56.91
C GLU A 161 -11.02 49.28 -56.71
N ASP A 162 -9.91 50.00 -56.50
CA ASP A 162 -9.92 51.46 -56.37
C ASP A 162 -10.32 52.16 -57.68
N SER A 163 -9.83 51.67 -58.82
CA SER A 163 -10.24 52.21 -60.13
C SER A 163 -11.71 51.93 -60.45
N VAL A 164 -12.28 50.79 -60.03
CA VAL A 164 -13.72 50.50 -60.16
C VAL A 164 -14.56 51.37 -59.23
N ASN A 165 -14.10 51.64 -58.02
CA ASN A 165 -14.79 52.51 -57.07
C ASN A 165 -14.73 53.98 -57.48
N GLU A 166 -13.61 54.43 -58.06
CA GLU A 166 -13.47 55.79 -58.60
C GLU A 166 -14.45 56.01 -59.76
N VAL A 167 -14.53 55.07 -60.72
CA VAL A 167 -15.51 55.12 -61.82
C VAL A 167 -16.95 55.07 -61.29
N SER A 168 -17.24 54.22 -60.29
CA SER A 168 -18.58 54.14 -59.68
C SER A 168 -18.98 55.43 -58.97
N SER A 169 -18.03 56.10 -58.31
CA SER A 169 -18.27 57.39 -57.64
C SER A 169 -18.52 58.54 -58.61
N LEU A 170 -17.87 58.51 -59.79
CA LEU A 170 -18.10 59.47 -60.86
C LEU A 170 -19.50 59.29 -61.46
N ILE A 171 -19.94 58.04 -61.69
CA ILE A 171 -21.29 57.74 -62.20
C ILE A 171 -22.37 58.20 -61.20
N LEU A 172 -22.18 58.01 -59.89
CA LEU A 172 -23.16 58.46 -58.88
C LEU A 172 -23.23 59.99 -58.75
N ARG A 173 -22.12 60.70 -59.01
CA ARG A 173 -22.09 62.16 -58.98
C ARG A 173 -22.90 62.78 -60.12
N ASP A 174 -22.88 62.16 -61.29
CA ASP A 174 -23.65 62.61 -62.46
C ASP A 174 -25.16 62.38 -62.31
N ILE A 175 -25.60 61.41 -61.49
CA ILE A 175 -27.02 61.13 -61.23
C ILE A 175 -27.63 62.18 -60.27
N ASN A 176 -26.90 62.60 -59.23
CA ASN A 176 -27.41 63.51 -58.19
C ASN A 176 -27.52 64.98 -58.62
N LEU A 177 -26.92 65.38 -59.74
CA LEU A 177 -27.04 66.76 -60.23
C LEU A 177 -28.36 67.03 -60.98
N ASN A 178 -29.21 66.01 -61.15
CA ASN A 178 -30.47 66.13 -61.90
C ASN A 178 -31.74 66.22 -61.03
N ASP A 179 -31.68 66.14 -59.69
CA ASP A 179 -32.89 65.97 -58.84
C ASP A 179 -33.24 67.15 -57.90
N ASP A 180 -32.46 68.23 -57.86
CA ASP A 180 -32.78 69.42 -57.05
C ASP A 180 -33.59 70.47 -57.85
N SER A 181 -34.82 70.11 -58.21
CA SER A 181 -35.87 71.11 -58.46
C SER A 181 -37.24 70.61 -57.99
N ILE A 182 -37.52 70.74 -56.69
CA ILE A 182 -38.83 71.09 -56.08
C ILE A 182 -38.59 71.29 -54.58
N VAL A 183 -38.67 72.55 -54.12
CA VAL A 183 -38.47 72.99 -52.73
C VAL A 183 -39.80 73.45 -52.13
N ASN A 184 -39.95 73.25 -50.82
CA ASN A 184 -40.85 73.93 -49.87
C ASN A 184 -42.35 73.56 -49.90
N ALA A 185 -43.12 73.58 -48.80
CA ALA A 185 -42.97 74.27 -47.52
C ALA A 185 -43.79 73.61 -46.37
N SER A 186 -43.24 73.70 -45.15
CA SER A 186 -43.90 74.13 -43.89
C SER A 186 -45.02 73.32 -43.19
N SER A 187 -44.74 72.97 -41.91
CA SER A 187 -45.54 73.30 -40.69
C SER A 187 -46.88 72.54 -40.47
N VAL A 188 -47.42 72.17 -39.29
CA VAL A 188 -47.37 72.57 -37.87
C VAL A 188 -47.93 71.40 -37.01
N ILE A 189 -47.34 71.18 -35.83
CA ILE A 189 -47.90 70.73 -34.53
C ILE A 189 -49.30 70.07 -34.49
N ALA A 190 -49.35 68.80 -34.04
CA ALA A 190 -50.18 68.22 -32.96
C ALA A 190 -50.30 66.69 -33.12
#